data_AF-A0A3R7E2N3-F1
#
_entry.id   AF-A0A3R7E2N3-F1
#
_cell.length_a   1.000
_cell.length_b   1.000
_cell.length_c   1.000
_cell.angle_alpha   90.00
_cell.angle_beta   90.00
_cell.angle_gamma   90.00
#
_symmetry.space_group_name_H-M   'P 1'
#
loop_
_entity.id
_entity.type
_entity.pdbx_description
1 polymer ?
#
loop_
_entity_poly.entity_id
_entity_poly.type
_entity_poly.pdbx_seq_one_letter_code
_entity_poly.pdbx_strand_id
1 'polypeptide(L)'
;MNPPSYWLMQYLIAAIFSLPILFYAVYNERRDKPLSQALKYFFIYGFAVSLWEISAYLQRTATNADNALIFFQLSSILGMLSQSAYVASILSIRRRPRRLMLIFLPITLDACIITLSPDNLRLTQYGWSHIPNQFSTISIIKVTIYMGYLASATFFLADLIMKARSEELKIKYGILLGSLLALQYPSIILTNLFTADSKLPPLDGALYFAALLLAGCALMIWEKKLLI
;
A
#
# COMPACT_ATOMS: atom_id res chain seq x y z
N MET A 1 18.48 8.09 24.87
CA MET A 1 17.79 7.54 23.68
C MET A 1 18.84 6.94 22.77
N ASN A 2 18.72 5.66 22.42
CA ASN A 2 19.57 5.09 21.38
C ASN A 2 19.17 5.71 20.04
N PRO A 3 20.12 6.03 19.15
CA PRO A 3 19.80 6.56 17.83
C PRO A 3 18.90 5.57 17.08
N PRO A 4 17.97 6.07 16.23
CA PRO A 4 17.12 5.20 15.42
C PRO A 4 17.99 4.26 14.59
N SER A 5 17.62 2.99 14.57
CA SER A 5 18.31 1.98 13.77
C SER A 5 18.38 2.43 12.31
N TYR A 6 19.53 2.24 11.64
CA TYR A 6 19.70 2.60 10.23
C TYR A 6 18.62 1.97 9.32
N TRP A 7 18.09 0.81 9.72
CA TRP A 7 16.97 0.16 9.05
C TRP A 7 15.71 1.01 8.97
N LEU A 8 15.49 1.93 9.92
CA LEU A 8 14.32 2.82 9.92
C LEU A 8 14.43 3.92 8.85
N MET A 9 15.62 4.22 8.35
CA MET A 9 15.79 5.21 7.29
C MET A 9 15.12 4.79 5.98
N GLN A 10 14.87 3.49 5.77
CA GLN A 10 14.17 3.01 4.59
C GLN A 10 12.78 3.66 4.44
N TYR A 11 12.07 3.92 5.55
CA TYR A 11 10.73 4.51 5.54
C TYR A 11 10.79 5.97 5.06
N LEU A 12 11.74 6.75 5.58
CA LEU A 12 11.92 8.14 5.16
C LEU A 12 12.39 8.23 3.71
N ILE A 13 13.33 7.38 3.30
CA ILE A 13 13.80 7.31 1.91
C ILE A 13 12.61 6.96 0.99
N ALA A 14 11.85 5.91 1.31
CA ALA A 14 10.65 5.52 0.58
C ALA A 14 9.63 6.66 0.47
N ALA A 15 9.35 7.35 1.58
CA ALA A 15 8.43 8.48 1.62
C ALA A 15 8.89 9.65 0.73
N ILE A 16 10.18 10.02 0.81
CA ILE A 16 10.76 11.14 0.06
C ILE A 16 10.74 10.84 -1.44
N PHE A 17 11.07 9.61 -1.86
CA PHE A 17 11.16 9.27 -3.29
C PHE A 17 9.80 8.89 -3.90
N SER A 18 8.86 8.36 -3.12
CA SER A 18 7.52 8.00 -3.62
C SER A 18 6.78 9.19 -4.21
N LEU A 19 6.82 10.36 -3.57
CA LEU A 19 6.13 11.57 -4.03
C LEU A 19 6.62 12.06 -5.41
N PRO A 20 7.93 12.29 -5.65
CA PRO A 20 8.46 12.62 -6.97
C PRO A 20 8.05 11.62 -8.05
N ILE A 21 8.11 10.31 -7.76
CA ILE A 21 7.72 9.26 -8.71
C ILE A 21 6.25 9.39 -9.09
N LEU A 22 5.38 9.62 -8.10
CA LEU A 22 3.94 9.83 -8.32
C LEU A 22 3.67 11.07 -9.16
N PHE A 23 4.28 12.19 -8.81
CA PHE A 23 4.13 13.44 -9.56
C PHE A 23 4.65 13.29 -10.99
N TYR A 24 5.79 12.62 -11.18
CA TYR A 24 6.36 12.37 -12.49
C TYR A 24 5.46 11.45 -13.33
N ALA A 25 4.94 10.37 -12.76
CA ALA A 25 4.00 9.47 -13.44
C ALA A 25 2.73 10.21 -13.89
N VAL A 26 2.13 11.00 -12.99
CA VAL A 26 0.93 11.79 -13.30
C VAL A 26 1.22 12.87 -14.34
N TYR A 27 2.35 13.57 -14.23
CA TYR A 27 2.73 14.64 -15.16
C TYR A 27 2.96 14.09 -16.57
N ASN A 28 3.65 12.96 -16.69
CA ASN A 28 3.97 12.36 -17.98
C ASN A 28 2.71 11.82 -18.70
N GLU A 29 1.76 11.27 -17.96
CA GLU A 29 0.50 10.76 -18.53
C GLU A 29 -0.52 11.88 -18.83
N ARG A 30 -0.45 13.02 -18.12
CA ARG A 30 -1.35 14.17 -18.31
C ARG A 30 -1.11 14.97 -19.60
N ARG A 31 0.02 14.74 -20.30
CA ARG A 31 0.56 15.67 -21.30
C ARG A 31 -0.44 16.16 -22.36
N ASP A 32 -1.44 15.35 -22.74
CA ASP A 32 -2.46 15.74 -23.73
C ASP A 32 -3.91 15.28 -23.41
N LYS A 33 -4.19 14.78 -22.20
CA LYS A 33 -5.51 14.18 -21.84
C LYS A 33 -5.95 14.52 -20.42
N PRO A 34 -7.28 14.61 -20.15
CA PRO A 34 -7.77 14.71 -18.79
C PRO A 34 -7.38 13.47 -17.97
N LEU A 35 -7.07 13.67 -16.68
CA LEU A 35 -6.62 12.58 -15.80
C LEU A 35 -7.63 11.43 -15.80
N SER A 36 -7.17 10.24 -16.19
CA SER A 36 -7.96 9.01 -16.08
C SER A 36 -8.31 8.75 -14.61
N GLN A 37 -9.47 8.14 -14.36
CA GLN A 37 -9.86 7.78 -12.99
C GLN A 37 -8.85 6.79 -12.37
N ALA A 38 -8.28 5.90 -13.18
CA ALA A 38 -7.23 4.98 -12.77
C ALA A 38 -6.01 5.71 -12.24
N LEU A 39 -5.56 6.75 -12.95
CA LEU A 39 -4.42 7.55 -12.53
C LEU A 39 -4.71 8.35 -11.25
N LYS A 40 -5.95 8.84 -11.05
CA LYS A 40 -6.34 9.50 -9.80
C LYS A 40 -6.26 8.55 -8.60
N TYR A 41 -6.81 7.35 -8.73
CA TYR A 41 -6.75 6.35 -7.67
C TYR A 41 -5.33 5.81 -7.45
N PHE A 42 -4.53 5.70 -8.52
CA PHE A 42 -3.11 5.39 -8.40
C PHE A 42 -2.34 6.47 -7.63
N PHE A 43 -2.64 7.75 -7.89
CA PHE A 43 -2.07 8.86 -7.13
C PHE A 43 -2.45 8.77 -5.65
N ILE A 44 -3.73 8.52 -5.34
CA ILE A 44 -4.20 8.32 -3.95
C ILE A 44 -3.48 7.14 -3.30
N TYR A 45 -3.33 6.02 -4.01
CA TYR A 45 -2.59 4.86 -3.54
C TYR A 45 -1.16 5.23 -3.13
N GLY A 46 -0.38 5.81 -4.04
CA GLY A 46 1.01 6.13 -3.72
C GLY A 46 1.16 7.23 -2.69
N PHE A 47 0.25 8.21 -2.66
CA PHE A 47 0.24 9.25 -1.62
C PHE A 47 -0.06 8.65 -0.24
N ALA A 48 -1.03 7.75 -0.16
CA ALA A 48 -1.34 7.02 1.07
C ALA A 48 -0.16 6.13 1.50
N VAL A 49 0.54 5.47 0.58
CA VAL A 49 1.79 4.73 0.88
C VAL A 49 2.85 5.68 1.44
N SER A 50 3.08 6.83 0.82
CA SER A 50 4.07 7.80 1.32
C SER A 50 3.77 8.27 2.76
N LEU A 51 2.51 8.62 3.03
CA LEU A 51 2.08 8.99 4.40
C LEU A 51 2.18 7.80 5.36
N TRP A 52 1.90 6.59 4.88
CA TRP A 52 2.04 5.37 5.65
C TRP A 52 3.49 5.15 6.09
N GLU A 53 4.45 5.31 5.17
CA GLU A 53 5.89 5.20 5.46
C GLU A 53 6.31 6.21 6.55
N ILE A 54 5.88 7.46 6.42
CA ILE A 54 6.14 8.51 7.43
C ILE A 54 5.54 8.11 8.78
N SER A 55 4.30 7.64 8.79
CA SER A 55 3.61 7.23 10.01
C SER A 55 4.28 6.02 10.67
N ALA A 56 4.74 5.03 9.89
CA ALA A 56 5.46 3.87 10.37
C ALA A 56 6.83 4.25 10.96
N TYR A 57 7.53 5.21 10.35
CA TYR A 57 8.76 5.78 10.91
C TYR A 57 8.51 6.47 12.27
N LEU A 58 7.50 7.34 12.32
CA LEU A 58 7.14 8.10 13.52
C LEU A 58 6.65 7.17 14.64
N GLN A 59 5.88 6.14 14.31
CA GLN A 59 5.49 5.10 15.26
C GLN A 59 6.74 4.47 15.90
N ARG A 60 7.65 3.96 15.07
CA ARG A 60 8.83 3.23 15.55
C ARG A 60 9.79 4.12 16.35
N THR A 61 9.88 5.40 16.03
CA THR A 61 10.77 6.37 16.68
C THR A 61 10.10 7.17 17.82
N ALA A 62 8.83 6.91 18.11
CA ALA A 62 8.08 7.64 19.13
C ALA A 62 8.73 7.54 20.51
N THR A 63 8.66 8.64 21.25
CA THR A 63 9.28 8.79 22.57
C THR A 63 8.51 8.07 23.68
N ASN A 64 7.21 7.83 23.48
CA ASN A 64 6.32 7.16 24.42
C ASN A 64 5.30 6.28 23.66
N ALA A 65 4.61 5.41 24.41
CA ALA A 65 3.62 4.49 23.87
C ALA A 65 2.41 5.21 23.26
N ASP A 66 1.98 6.32 23.85
CA ASP A 66 0.80 7.06 23.40
C ASP A 66 1.00 7.66 22.00
N ASN A 67 2.15 8.31 21.75
CA ASN A 67 2.46 8.82 20.42
C ASN A 67 2.64 7.66 19.42
N ALA A 68 3.28 6.57 19.85
CA ALA A 68 3.42 5.38 19.02
C ALA A 68 2.05 4.81 18.61
N LEU A 69 1.07 4.83 19.51
CA LEU A 69 -0.30 4.37 19.25
C LEU A 69 -1.01 5.25 18.23
N ILE A 70 -0.91 6.57 18.35
CA ILE A 70 -1.51 7.50 17.38
C ILE A 70 -0.93 7.24 15.97
N PHE A 71 0.39 7.10 15.86
CA PHE A 71 1.04 6.83 14.58
C PHE A 71 0.76 5.42 14.05
N PHE A 72 0.59 4.43 14.92
CA PHE A 72 0.13 3.10 14.53
C PHE A 72 -1.28 3.12 13.95
N GLN A 73 -2.20 3.81 14.63
CA GLN A 73 -3.58 3.96 14.17
C GLN A 73 -3.65 4.65 12.80
N LEU A 74 -2.89 5.74 12.65
CA LEU A 74 -2.75 6.45 11.39
C LEU A 74 -2.17 5.55 10.29
N SER A 75 -1.14 4.77 10.61
CA SER A 75 -0.54 3.80 9.69
C SER A 75 -1.55 2.74 9.25
N SER A 76 -2.34 2.15 10.15
CA SER A 76 -3.35 1.16 9.74
C SER A 76 -4.37 1.75 8.76
N ILE A 77 -4.90 2.95 9.06
CA ILE A 77 -5.89 3.61 8.22
C ILE A 77 -5.30 3.90 6.82
N LEU A 78 -4.06 4.41 6.77
CA LEU A 78 -3.36 4.69 5.53
C LEU A 78 -3.03 3.42 4.73
N GLY A 79 -2.69 2.33 5.41
CA GLY A 79 -2.49 1.02 4.80
C GLY A 79 -3.77 0.47 4.17
N MET A 80 -4.92 0.62 4.84
CA MET A 80 -6.21 0.21 4.25
C MET A 80 -6.62 1.13 3.10
N LEU A 81 -6.35 2.44 3.23
CA LEU A 81 -6.61 3.43 2.17
C LEU A 81 -5.80 3.15 0.92
N SER A 82 -4.52 2.83 1.07
CA SER A 82 -3.64 2.51 -0.05
C SER A 82 -4.15 1.28 -0.80
N GLN A 83 -4.47 0.18 -0.10
CA GLN A 83 -5.00 -1.03 -0.75
C GLN A 83 -6.33 -0.79 -1.48
N SER A 84 -7.24 -0.05 -0.85
CA SER A 84 -8.53 0.30 -1.47
C SER A 84 -8.33 1.14 -2.73
N ALA A 85 -7.44 2.13 -2.67
CA ALA A 85 -7.10 2.98 -3.81
C ALA A 85 -6.40 2.19 -4.91
N TYR A 86 -5.54 1.22 -4.56
CA TYR A 86 -4.91 0.33 -5.52
C TYR A 86 -5.94 -0.50 -6.28
N VAL A 87 -6.88 -1.15 -5.58
CA VAL A 87 -7.96 -1.91 -6.22
C VAL A 87 -8.90 -1.00 -7.03
N ALA A 88 -9.21 0.19 -6.53
CA ALA A 88 -9.99 1.18 -7.27
C ALA A 88 -9.29 1.61 -8.56
N SER A 89 -7.95 1.76 -8.55
CA SER A 89 -7.17 2.09 -9.73
C SER A 89 -7.32 1.03 -10.82
N ILE A 90 -7.17 -0.26 -10.46
CA ILE A 90 -7.31 -1.41 -11.36
C ILE A 90 -8.75 -1.48 -11.91
N LEU A 91 -9.74 -1.38 -11.04
CA LEU A 91 -11.15 -1.51 -11.45
C LEU A 91 -11.63 -0.35 -12.32
N SER A 92 -11.12 0.84 -12.11
CA SER A 92 -11.47 2.02 -12.90
C SER A 92 -10.97 1.97 -14.35
N ILE A 93 -10.07 1.03 -14.69
CA ILE A 93 -9.68 0.73 -16.07
C ILE A 93 -10.88 0.23 -16.88
N ARG A 94 -11.83 -0.48 -16.25
CA ARG A 94 -12.99 -1.10 -16.94
C ARG A 94 -14.36 -0.66 -16.47
N ARG A 95 -14.51 -0.28 -15.20
CA ARG A 95 -15.83 -0.06 -14.57
C ARG A 95 -16.17 1.42 -14.40
N ARG A 96 -17.48 1.70 -14.39
CA ARG A 96 -18.00 3.05 -14.12
C ARG A 96 -17.67 3.49 -12.68
N PRO A 97 -17.24 4.75 -12.48
CA PRO A 97 -16.65 5.22 -11.22
C PRO A 97 -17.61 5.26 -10.02
N ARG A 98 -18.92 5.45 -10.22
CA ARG A 98 -19.88 5.61 -9.11
C ARG A 98 -20.03 4.37 -8.22
N ARG A 99 -19.85 3.17 -8.78
CA ARG A 99 -19.89 1.92 -7.98
C ARG A 99 -18.57 1.61 -7.28
N LEU A 100 -17.50 2.34 -7.58
CA LEU A 100 -16.17 2.13 -6.98
C LEU A 100 -16.05 2.75 -5.59
N MET A 101 -16.93 3.69 -5.22
CA MET A 101 -16.93 4.31 -3.88
C MET A 101 -17.13 3.29 -2.75
N LEU A 102 -17.86 2.19 -3.01
CA LEU A 102 -18.07 1.11 -2.04
C LEU A 102 -16.77 0.38 -1.65
N ILE A 103 -15.73 0.45 -2.48
CA ILE A 103 -14.41 -0.14 -2.21
C ILE A 103 -13.75 0.54 -1.02
N PHE A 104 -14.14 1.77 -0.68
CA PHE A 104 -13.56 2.52 0.45
C PHE A 104 -14.31 2.30 1.77
N LEU A 105 -15.46 1.61 1.76
CA LEU A 105 -16.27 1.38 2.96
C LEU A 105 -15.49 0.64 4.07
N PRO A 106 -14.67 -0.39 3.78
CA PRO A 106 -13.87 -1.05 4.80
C PRO A 106 -12.85 -0.14 5.52
N ILE A 107 -12.37 0.93 4.89
CA ILE A 107 -11.49 1.91 5.57
C ILE A 107 -12.27 2.68 6.63
N THR A 108 -13.50 3.07 6.34
CA THR A 108 -14.34 3.78 7.33
C THR A 108 -14.62 2.89 8.54
N LEU A 109 -14.82 1.58 8.31
CA LEU A 109 -14.94 0.61 9.39
C LEU A 109 -13.62 0.44 10.15
N ASP A 110 -12.47 0.34 9.46
CA ASP A 110 -11.17 0.21 10.12
C ASP A 110 -10.84 1.42 11.00
N ALA A 111 -11.11 2.63 10.52
CA ALA A 111 -10.91 3.87 11.26
C ALA A 111 -11.77 3.93 12.54
N CYS A 112 -13.01 3.43 12.48
CA CYS A 112 -13.87 3.33 13.67
C CYS A 112 -13.42 2.24 14.63
N ILE A 113 -12.98 1.09 14.14
CA ILE A 113 -12.66 -0.07 14.97
C ILE A 113 -11.28 0.07 15.62
N ILE A 114 -10.32 0.69 14.95
CA ILE A 114 -8.94 0.78 15.47
C ILE A 114 -8.82 1.68 16.69
N THR A 115 -9.66 2.72 16.80
CA THR A 115 -9.68 3.61 17.96
C THR A 115 -10.27 2.95 19.20
N LEU A 116 -10.99 1.84 19.02
CA LEU A 116 -11.67 1.09 20.09
C LEU A 116 -10.90 -0.15 20.53
N SER A 117 -9.82 -0.52 19.82
CA SER A 117 -9.06 -1.73 20.14
C SER A 117 -7.97 -1.43 21.17
N PRO A 118 -7.87 -2.22 22.26
CA PRO A 118 -6.71 -2.15 23.13
C PRO A 118 -5.51 -2.74 22.38
N ASP A 119 -4.77 -1.88 21.69
CA ASP A 119 -3.58 -2.27 20.94
C ASP A 119 -2.39 -2.49 21.87
N ASN A 120 -1.75 -3.64 21.72
CA ASN A 120 -0.56 -4.00 22.49
C ASN A 120 0.70 -3.57 21.73
N LEU A 121 1.19 -2.36 22.04
CA LEU A 121 2.50 -1.91 21.55
C LEU A 121 3.61 -2.37 22.49
N ARG A 122 4.67 -2.93 21.91
CA ARG A 122 5.89 -3.31 22.63
C ARG A 122 7.10 -2.61 22.02
N LEU A 123 7.98 -2.12 22.88
CA LEU A 123 9.25 -1.57 22.46
C LEU A 123 10.22 -2.70 22.11
N THR A 124 10.76 -2.69 20.88
CA THR A 124 11.74 -3.65 20.38
C THR A 124 13.07 -2.95 20.05
N GLN A 125 14.08 -3.71 19.63
CA GLN A 125 15.36 -3.14 19.14
C GLN A 125 15.22 -2.24 17.90
N TYR A 126 14.09 -2.33 17.20
CA TYR A 126 13.75 -1.50 16.04
C TYR A 126 12.68 -0.45 16.35
N GLY A 127 12.37 -0.21 17.64
CA GLY A 127 11.37 0.76 18.07
C GLY A 127 10.03 0.14 18.45
N TRP A 128 8.99 0.97 18.57
CA TRP A 128 7.65 0.49 18.92
C TRP A 128 7.07 -0.39 17.81
N SER A 129 6.65 -1.60 18.18
CA SER A 129 6.05 -2.58 17.26
C SER A 129 4.72 -3.04 17.82
N HIS A 130 3.74 -3.26 16.94
CA HIS A 130 2.44 -3.80 17.33
C HIS A 130 2.53 -5.32 17.46
N ILE A 131 2.01 -5.83 18.58
CA ILE A 131 1.83 -7.25 18.78
C ILE A 131 0.37 -7.58 18.49
N PRO A 132 0.08 -8.21 17.36
CA PRO A 132 -1.28 -8.57 17.04
C PRO A 132 -1.80 -9.57 18.06
N ASN A 133 -2.95 -9.26 18.68
CA ASN A 133 -3.70 -10.27 19.41
C ASN A 133 -4.31 -11.22 18.36
N GLN A 134 -3.62 -12.34 18.12
CA GLN A 134 -3.92 -13.30 17.04
C GLN A 134 -5.32 -13.92 17.14
N PHE A 135 -5.94 -13.88 18.33
CA PHE A 135 -7.26 -14.44 18.59
C PHE A 135 -8.36 -13.38 18.75
N SER A 136 -8.04 -12.09 18.60
CA SER A 136 -9.05 -11.04 18.60
C SER A 136 -9.87 -11.08 17.31
N THR A 137 -11.20 -11.09 17.44
CA THR A 137 -12.14 -10.99 16.32
C THR A 137 -11.84 -9.78 15.43
N ILE A 138 -11.41 -8.67 16.03
CA ILE A 138 -11.05 -7.46 15.30
C ILE A 138 -9.83 -7.69 14.40
N SER A 139 -8.77 -8.31 14.94
CA SER A 139 -7.57 -8.65 14.16
C SER A 139 -7.92 -9.56 12.97
N ILE A 140 -8.77 -10.56 13.20
CA ILE A 140 -9.23 -11.49 12.16
C ILE A 140 -9.98 -10.73 11.06
N ILE A 141 -10.91 -9.84 11.43
CA ILE A 141 -11.68 -9.02 10.47
C ILE A 141 -10.73 -8.16 9.62
N LYS A 142 -9.78 -7.47 10.23
CA LYS A 142 -8.83 -6.60 9.51
C LYS A 142 -7.97 -7.38 8.52
N VAL A 143 -7.37 -8.49 8.97
CA VAL A 143 -6.58 -9.37 8.09
C VAL A 143 -7.44 -9.91 6.95
N THR A 144 -8.67 -10.33 7.23
CA THR A 144 -9.60 -10.83 6.21
C THR A 144 -9.91 -9.77 5.16
N ILE A 145 -10.23 -8.54 5.56
CA ILE A 145 -10.50 -7.42 4.65
C ILE A 145 -9.26 -7.14 3.79
N TYR A 146 -8.08 -7.05 4.41
CA TYR A 146 -6.82 -6.78 3.71
C TYR A 146 -6.52 -7.86 2.66
N MET A 147 -6.63 -9.14 3.05
CA MET A 147 -6.48 -10.28 2.13
C MET A 147 -7.53 -10.25 1.02
N GLY A 148 -8.75 -9.81 1.31
CA GLY A 148 -9.81 -9.61 0.32
C GLY A 148 -9.44 -8.58 -0.75
N TYR A 149 -8.80 -7.47 -0.37
CA TYR A 149 -8.30 -6.48 -1.34
C TYR A 149 -7.22 -7.06 -2.24
N LEU A 150 -6.25 -7.79 -1.68
CA LEU A 150 -5.17 -8.38 -2.46
C LEU A 150 -5.67 -9.48 -3.40
N ALA A 151 -6.57 -10.34 -2.93
CA ALA A 151 -7.20 -11.35 -3.75
C ALA A 151 -8.00 -10.70 -4.90
N SER A 152 -8.73 -9.61 -4.61
CA SER A 152 -9.45 -8.84 -5.62
C SER A 152 -8.50 -8.21 -6.64
N ALA A 153 -7.42 -7.56 -6.20
CA ALA A 153 -6.40 -6.99 -7.08
C ALA A 153 -5.79 -8.06 -7.99
N THR A 154 -5.41 -9.21 -7.42
CA THR A 154 -4.87 -10.37 -8.14
C THR A 154 -5.84 -10.85 -9.21
N PHE A 155 -7.10 -11.08 -8.84
CA PHE A 155 -8.15 -11.54 -9.76
C PHE A 155 -8.38 -10.55 -10.91
N PHE A 156 -8.54 -9.26 -10.61
CA PHE A 156 -8.80 -8.25 -11.63
C PHE A 156 -7.59 -7.99 -12.54
N LEU A 157 -6.36 -8.07 -12.01
CA LEU A 157 -5.14 -7.97 -12.82
C LEU A 157 -4.99 -9.19 -13.74
N ALA A 158 -5.23 -10.41 -13.24
CA ALA A 158 -5.23 -11.60 -14.08
C ALA A 158 -6.28 -11.51 -15.20
N ASP A 159 -7.50 -11.06 -14.88
CA ASP A 159 -8.56 -10.84 -15.87
C ASP A 159 -8.22 -9.70 -16.86
N LEU A 160 -7.40 -8.72 -16.45
CA LEU A 160 -6.86 -7.68 -17.32
C LEU A 160 -5.82 -8.22 -18.30
N ILE A 161 -4.88 -9.05 -17.82
CA ILE A 161 -3.87 -9.72 -18.65
C ILE A 161 -4.55 -10.63 -19.68
N MET A 162 -5.50 -11.47 -19.26
CA MET A 162 -6.15 -12.43 -20.14
C MET A 162 -6.93 -11.78 -21.28
N LYS A 163 -7.51 -10.59 -21.07
CA LYS A 163 -8.28 -9.87 -22.10
C LYS A 163 -7.54 -8.64 -22.66
N ALA A 164 -6.24 -8.52 -22.40
CA ALA A 164 -5.44 -7.43 -22.94
C ALA A 164 -5.32 -7.58 -24.46
N ARG A 165 -5.58 -6.49 -25.18
CA ARG A 165 -5.59 -6.48 -26.66
C ARG A 165 -4.20 -6.36 -27.28
N SER A 166 -3.23 -5.89 -26.52
CA SER A 166 -1.85 -5.70 -26.98
C SER A 166 -0.86 -6.34 -26.00
N GLU A 167 0.32 -6.69 -26.51
CA GLU A 167 1.40 -7.24 -25.69
C GLU A 167 1.91 -6.21 -24.67
N GLU A 168 1.90 -4.92 -25.01
CA GLU A 168 2.29 -3.86 -24.07
C GLU A 168 1.36 -3.82 -22.86
N LEU A 169 0.04 -3.96 -23.07
CA LEU A 169 -0.93 -4.03 -21.98
C LEU A 169 -0.73 -5.28 -21.11
N LYS A 170 -0.43 -6.43 -21.72
CA LYS A 170 -0.10 -7.65 -20.97
C LYS A 170 1.13 -7.45 -20.09
N ILE A 171 2.18 -6.82 -20.63
CA ILE A 171 3.40 -6.51 -19.87
C ILE A 171 3.09 -5.55 -18.72
N LYS A 172 2.34 -4.45 -18.96
CA LYS A 172 1.94 -3.51 -17.90
C LYS A 172 1.22 -4.20 -16.76
N TYR A 173 0.17 -4.95 -17.08
CA TYR A 173 -0.63 -5.65 -16.07
C TYR A 173 0.16 -6.79 -15.41
N GLY A 174 1.06 -7.43 -16.16
CA GLY A 174 1.99 -8.44 -15.64
C GLY A 174 2.97 -7.87 -14.63
N ILE A 175 3.53 -6.67 -14.86
CA ILE A 175 4.40 -5.98 -13.89
C ILE A 175 3.63 -5.64 -12.62
N LEU A 176 2.38 -5.14 -12.75
CA LEU A 176 1.53 -4.84 -11.60
C LEU A 176 1.17 -6.09 -10.80
N LEU A 177 0.85 -7.20 -11.47
CA LEU A 177 0.57 -8.48 -10.81
C LEU A 177 1.82 -9.05 -10.14
N GLY A 178 2.96 -9.01 -10.84
CA GLY A 178 4.24 -9.46 -10.32
C GLY A 178 4.66 -8.67 -9.08
N SER A 179 4.51 -7.34 -9.07
CA SER A 179 4.82 -6.51 -7.91
C SER A 179 3.89 -6.79 -6.73
N LEU A 180 2.60 -7.03 -6.98
CA LEU A 180 1.65 -7.43 -5.95
C LEU A 180 2.08 -8.75 -5.28
N LEU A 181 2.35 -9.78 -6.07
CA LEU A 181 2.68 -11.12 -5.58
C LEU A 181 4.07 -11.20 -4.93
N ALA A 182 5.07 -10.53 -5.50
CA ALA A 182 6.46 -10.63 -5.06
C ALA A 182 6.80 -9.65 -3.93
N LEU A 183 6.07 -8.54 -3.79
CA LEU A 183 6.43 -7.47 -2.84
C LEU A 183 5.34 -7.22 -1.81
N GLN A 184 4.07 -7.07 -2.21
CA GLN A 184 3.01 -6.73 -1.24
C GLN A 184 2.58 -7.92 -0.39
N TYR A 185 2.39 -9.11 -0.96
CA TYR A 185 2.07 -10.32 -0.18
C TYR A 185 3.13 -10.65 0.88
N PRO A 186 4.44 -10.71 0.53
CA PRO A 186 5.49 -10.95 1.51
C PRO A 186 5.60 -9.86 2.58
N SER A 187 5.33 -8.60 2.23
CA SER A 187 5.33 -7.49 3.21
C SER A 187 4.41 -7.79 4.38
N ILE A 188 3.20 -8.29 4.12
CA ILE A 188 2.22 -8.62 5.17
C ILE A 188 2.71 -9.74 6.08
N ILE A 189 3.30 -10.77 5.48
CA ILE A 189 3.81 -11.92 6.22
C ILE A 189 4.95 -11.44 7.12
N LEU A 190 5.84 -10.59 6.61
CA LEU A 190 6.93 -9.99 7.37
C LEU A 190 6.40 -9.08 8.49
N THR A 191 5.44 -8.21 8.21
CA THR A 191 4.86 -7.30 9.21
C THR A 191 4.11 -8.06 10.31
N ASN A 192 3.28 -9.05 9.97
CA ASN A 192 2.39 -9.72 10.93
C ASN A 192 3.03 -10.91 11.66
N LEU A 193 3.90 -11.68 10.99
CA LEU A 193 4.42 -12.93 11.56
C LEU A 193 5.79 -12.74 12.24
N PHE A 194 6.61 -11.79 11.76
CA PHE A 194 8.01 -11.70 12.16
C PHE A 194 8.32 -10.50 13.08
N THR A 195 7.56 -9.41 13.06
CA THR A 195 7.92 -8.23 13.90
C THR A 195 7.64 -8.42 15.39
N ALA A 196 6.77 -9.37 15.78
CA ALA A 196 6.42 -9.62 17.18
C ALA A 196 7.48 -10.43 17.95
N ASP A 197 8.20 -11.35 17.28
CA ASP A 197 9.13 -12.29 17.92
C ASP A 197 10.53 -12.35 17.30
N SER A 198 10.77 -11.74 16.13
CA SER A 198 12.03 -11.96 15.40
C SER A 198 13.05 -10.82 15.57
N LYS A 199 14.33 -11.19 15.49
CA LYS A 199 15.47 -10.28 15.39
C LYS A 199 15.59 -9.62 14.00
N LEU A 200 14.61 -9.77 13.11
CA LEU A 200 14.68 -9.26 11.74
C LEU A 200 14.27 -7.78 11.70
N PRO A 201 14.98 -6.96 10.91
CA PRO A 201 14.57 -5.58 10.70
C PRO A 201 13.23 -5.52 9.96
N PRO A 202 12.40 -4.50 10.22
CA PRO A 202 11.15 -4.33 9.50
C PRO A 202 11.45 -3.90 8.05
N LEU A 203 11.19 -4.77 7.07
CA LEU A 203 11.51 -4.54 5.64
C LEU A 203 10.31 -4.09 4.80
N ASP A 204 9.16 -3.89 5.44
CA ASP A 204 7.90 -3.54 4.79
C ASP A 204 8.01 -2.25 3.97
N GLY A 205 8.71 -1.22 4.47
CA GLY A 205 8.89 0.04 3.75
C GLY A 205 9.62 -0.10 2.41
N ALA A 206 10.72 -0.85 2.39
CA ALA A 206 11.46 -1.11 1.16
C ALA A 206 10.62 -1.88 0.13
N LEU A 207 9.80 -2.83 0.58
CA LEU A 207 8.96 -3.64 -0.29
C LEU A 207 7.78 -2.83 -0.88
N TYR A 208 7.10 -2.01 -0.07
CA TYR A 208 6.04 -1.12 -0.58
C TYR A 208 6.60 -0.07 -1.55
N PHE A 209 7.77 0.50 -1.26
CA PHE A 209 8.45 1.41 -2.17
C PHE A 209 8.82 0.75 -3.50
N ALA A 210 9.39 -0.45 -3.48
CA ALA A 210 9.69 -1.21 -4.68
C ALA A 210 8.42 -1.53 -5.49
N ALA A 211 7.31 -1.86 -4.82
CA ALA A 211 6.03 -2.11 -5.47
C ALA A 211 5.49 -0.85 -6.16
N LEU A 212 5.60 0.31 -5.51
CA LEU A 212 5.22 1.60 -6.07
C LEU A 212 6.08 1.97 -7.27
N LEU A 213 7.40 1.75 -7.19
CA LEU A 213 8.33 1.96 -8.30
C LEU A 213 7.96 1.14 -9.52
N LEU A 214 7.74 -0.17 -9.35
CA LEU A 214 7.33 -1.06 -10.44
C LEU A 214 5.99 -0.64 -11.04
N ALA A 215 5.04 -0.22 -10.21
CA ALA A 215 3.77 0.29 -10.68
C ALA A 215 3.92 1.60 -11.47
N GLY A 216 4.79 2.51 -11.02
CA GLY A 216 5.16 3.72 -11.75
C GLY A 216 5.81 3.41 -13.11
N CYS A 217 6.75 2.46 -13.15
CA CYS A 217 7.37 1.99 -14.39
C CYS A 217 6.35 1.38 -15.35
N ALA A 218 5.39 0.59 -14.85
CA ALA A 218 4.32 0.02 -15.68
C ALA A 218 3.48 1.12 -16.36
N LEU A 219 3.20 2.22 -15.66
CA LEU A 219 2.45 3.35 -16.24
C LEU A 219 3.24 4.07 -17.35
N MET A 220 4.57 4.08 -17.28
CA MET A 220 5.42 4.73 -18.29
C MET A 220 5.57 3.95 -19.59
N ILE A 221 5.13 2.69 -19.64
CA ILE A 221 5.17 1.91 -20.88
C ILE A 221 4.21 2.57 -21.88
N TRP A 222 4.76 3.16 -22.95
CA TRP A 222 3.94 3.79 -23.98
C TRP A 222 3.27 2.72 -24.85
N GLU A 223 1.97 2.81 -25.02
CA GLU A 223 1.26 2.04 -26.04
C GLU A 223 1.69 2.61 -27.40
N LYS A 224 2.39 1.81 -28.21
CA LYS A 224 2.62 2.17 -29.61
C LYS A 224 1.24 2.37 -30.24
N LYS A 225 1.01 3.57 -30.79
CA LYS A 225 -0.26 4.05 -31.36
C LYS A 225 -1.05 2.89 -31.96
N LEU A 226 -2.21 2.62 -31.36
CA LEU A 226 -3.28 1.86 -31.99
C LEU A 226 -3.70 2.63 -33.24
N LEU A 227 -3.11 2.28 -34.38
CA LEU A 227 -3.72 2.50 -35.69
C LEU A 227 -5.00 1.66 -35.71
N ILE A 228 -6.12 2.31 -35.44
CA ILE A 228 -7.43 1.91 -35.96
C ILE A 228 -7.73 2.90 -37.07
#